data_AF-A0AAW9NV00-F1
#
_entry.id   AF-A0AAW9NV00-F1
#
_cell.length_a   1.000
_cell.length_b   1.000
_cell.length_c   1.000
_cell.angle_alpha   90.00
_cell.angle_beta   90.00
_cell.angle_gamma   90.00
#
_symmetry.space_group_name_H-M   'P 1'
#
loop_
_entity.id
_entity.type
_entity.pdbx_description
1 polymer ?
#
loop_
_entity_poly.entity_id
_entity_poly.type
_entity_poly.pdbx_seq_one_letter_code
_entity_poly.pdbx_strand_id
1 'polypeptide(L)'
;MDNDYPKYFLVSKFFLVYQFGPVVGAQLGKPIYIFAPNAERYGKVAIEMIELNGYYANGEQWEETKEKLKNEFKKVSVYEDTYLFIEEALQVGGGKHSFLLTKENRQTLSAKDEMPSTTREGDLLIIKLPQHLDAAANGKQYADTVLQEIKNNMNIKGAIIDLRGNRGGDMGPMITAVSPFLEDGDLYHLEYLDRDWTVKLENGKSIGGGTQITTNITPFKLDVPVAVLIDDQTASSGEAVLMAFMGQPHAKTFGQPSAGYASANITLPLYDGTLINITVAYNKTLNGEVFYDTPVLPDVQTDHPLEQAIEWLTK
;
A
#
# COMPACT_ATOMS: atom_id res chain seq x y z
N MET A 1 29.10 -28.13 44.43
CA MET A 1 27.87 -27.67 43.74
C MET A 1 28.35 -26.88 42.55
N ASP A 2 28.47 -27.56 41.41
CA ASP A 2 28.90 -26.96 40.16
C ASP A 2 27.80 -26.06 39.60
N ASN A 3 28.17 -24.80 39.35
CA ASN A 3 27.34 -23.83 38.66
C ASN A 3 27.39 -24.09 37.15
N ASP A 4 26.66 -25.11 36.69
CA ASP A 4 26.44 -25.36 35.25
C ASP A 4 25.33 -24.46 34.65
N TYR A 5 24.86 -23.49 35.43
CA TYR A 5 23.76 -22.58 35.11
C TYR A 5 24.02 -21.39 34.15
N PRO A 6 25.23 -21.08 33.61
CA PRO A 6 25.38 -20.02 32.60
C PRO A 6 25.39 -20.48 31.13
N LYS A 7 25.88 -21.69 30.80
CA LYS A 7 26.12 -22.08 29.39
C LYS A 7 24.84 -22.45 28.63
N TYR A 8 23.97 -23.24 29.23
CA TYR A 8 22.70 -23.65 28.62
C TYR A 8 21.75 -22.47 28.40
N PHE A 9 21.82 -21.46 29.27
CA PHE A 9 21.01 -20.23 29.16
C PHE A 9 21.48 -19.31 28.02
N LEU A 10 22.79 -19.21 27.79
CA LEU A 10 23.32 -18.49 26.62
C LEU A 10 23.03 -19.22 25.31
N VAL A 11 23.27 -20.54 25.24
CA VAL A 11 23.01 -21.35 24.04
C VAL A 11 21.52 -21.31 23.66
N SER A 12 20.62 -21.39 24.64
CA SER A 12 19.17 -21.26 24.39
C SER A 12 18.77 -19.87 23.90
N LYS A 13 19.35 -18.78 24.43
CA LYS A 13 19.13 -17.42 23.89
C LYS A 13 19.65 -17.26 22.46
N PHE A 14 20.84 -17.79 22.16
CA PHE A 14 21.38 -17.79 20.80
C PHE A 14 20.48 -18.56 19.84
N PHE A 15 19.97 -19.73 20.26
CA PHE A 15 19.04 -20.52 19.47
C PHE A 15 17.73 -19.77 19.21
N LEU A 16 17.16 -19.12 20.23
CA LEU A 16 15.94 -18.31 20.08
C LEU A 16 16.13 -17.15 19.11
N VAL A 17 17.25 -16.41 19.20
CA VAL A 17 17.53 -15.30 18.27
C VAL A 17 17.82 -15.83 16.86
N TYR A 18 18.48 -16.98 16.72
CA TYR A 18 18.69 -17.61 15.41
C TYR A 18 17.37 -18.06 14.76
N GLN A 19 16.46 -18.61 15.55
CA GLN A 19 15.18 -19.13 15.08
C GLN A 19 14.18 -18.01 14.77
N PHE A 20 14.01 -17.06 15.70
CA PHE A 20 12.93 -16.07 15.65
C PHE A 20 13.41 -14.65 15.32
N GLY A 21 14.70 -14.36 15.45
CA GLY A 21 15.28 -13.03 15.20
C GLY A 21 15.01 -12.47 13.79
N PRO A 22 15.07 -13.28 12.71
CA PRO A 22 14.75 -12.78 11.38
C PRO A 22 13.31 -12.28 11.27
N VAL A 23 12.36 -13.09 11.72
CA VAL A 23 10.92 -12.83 11.62
C VAL A 23 10.49 -11.68 12.55
N VAL A 24 10.84 -11.77 13.84
CA VAL A 24 10.52 -10.73 14.83
C VAL A 24 11.21 -9.41 14.48
N GLY A 25 12.47 -9.48 14.04
CA GLY A 25 13.21 -8.30 13.60
C GLY A 25 12.56 -7.64 12.37
N ALA A 26 12.12 -8.42 11.37
CA ALA A 26 11.46 -7.89 10.18
C ALA A 26 10.16 -7.16 10.52
N GLN A 27 9.36 -7.68 11.46
CA GLN A 27 8.17 -6.97 11.97
C GLN A 27 8.51 -5.64 12.66
N LEU A 28 9.70 -5.54 13.25
CA LEU A 28 10.24 -4.30 13.83
C LEU A 28 11.03 -3.44 12.83
N GLY A 29 10.96 -3.76 11.54
CA GLY A 29 11.55 -3.00 10.44
C GLY A 29 12.96 -3.44 9.98
N LYS A 30 13.62 -4.36 10.70
CA LYS A 30 14.91 -4.91 10.25
C LYS A 30 15.14 -6.33 10.78
N PRO A 31 15.26 -7.33 9.89
CA PRO A 31 15.49 -8.71 10.34
C PRO A 31 16.84 -8.85 11.05
N ILE A 32 16.85 -9.61 12.15
CA ILE A 32 18.04 -9.83 12.96
C ILE A 32 18.61 -11.20 12.64
N TYR A 33 19.80 -11.22 12.06
CA TYR A 33 20.53 -12.44 11.75
C TYR A 33 21.85 -12.47 12.51
N ILE A 34 22.12 -13.59 13.18
CA ILE A 34 23.39 -13.82 13.88
C ILE A 34 24.50 -14.18 12.88
N PHE A 35 24.15 -14.94 11.84
CA PHE A 35 25.00 -15.32 10.71
C PHE A 35 24.22 -15.15 9.40
N ALA A 36 24.94 -15.01 8.29
CA ALA A 36 24.32 -15.11 6.97
C ALA A 36 23.59 -16.47 6.85
N PRO A 37 22.30 -16.49 6.48
CA PRO A 37 21.60 -17.75 6.25
C PRO A 37 22.18 -18.44 5.00
N ASN A 38 22.09 -19.77 4.94
CA ASN A 38 22.22 -20.45 3.64
C ASN A 38 20.91 -20.29 2.85
N ALA A 39 20.91 -20.67 1.57
CA ALA A 39 19.72 -20.55 0.70
C ALA A 39 18.49 -21.29 1.26
N GLU A 40 18.68 -22.46 1.86
CA GLU A 40 17.59 -23.19 2.50
C GLU A 40 16.94 -22.39 3.64
N ARG A 41 17.75 -21.83 4.54
CA ARG A 41 17.24 -21.02 5.66
C ARG A 41 16.65 -19.71 5.17
N TYR A 42 17.21 -19.09 4.13
CA TYR A 42 16.66 -17.89 3.50
C TYR A 42 15.22 -18.14 3.04
N GLY A 43 15.00 -19.19 2.25
CA GLY A 43 13.67 -19.57 1.77
C GLY A 43 12.70 -19.90 2.90
N LYS A 44 13.14 -20.67 3.91
CA LYS A 44 12.29 -20.99 5.07
C LYS A 44 11.86 -19.74 5.86
N VAL A 45 12.77 -18.78 6.06
CA VAL A 45 12.44 -17.51 6.73
C VAL A 45 11.39 -16.73 5.92
N ALA A 46 11.50 -16.72 4.60
CA ALA A 46 10.49 -16.09 3.75
C ALA A 46 9.11 -16.75 3.93
N ILE A 47 9.04 -18.08 3.97
CA ILE A 47 7.77 -18.79 4.24
C ILE A 47 7.22 -18.47 5.63
N GLU A 48 8.05 -18.43 6.67
CA GLU A 48 7.64 -18.05 8.02
C GLU A 48 7.07 -16.62 8.05
N MET A 49 7.66 -15.69 7.30
CA MET A 49 7.14 -14.32 7.15
C MET A 49 5.80 -14.29 6.41
N ILE A 50 5.63 -15.08 5.36
CA ILE A 50 4.37 -15.15 4.61
C ILE A 50 3.26 -15.76 5.47
N GLU A 51 3.56 -16.86 6.17
CA GLU A 51 2.60 -17.54 7.06
C GLU A 51 2.03 -16.62 8.15
N LEU A 52 2.88 -15.78 8.74
CA LEU A 52 2.48 -14.92 9.85
C LEU A 52 1.67 -13.69 9.43
N ASN A 53 1.70 -13.32 8.15
CA ASN A 53 1.16 -12.03 7.71
C ASN A 53 0.17 -12.16 6.55
N GLY A 54 0.31 -13.16 5.68
CA GLY A 54 -0.49 -13.33 4.48
C GLY A 54 -1.96 -13.58 4.77
N TYR A 55 -2.83 -12.80 4.15
CA TYR A 55 -4.28 -12.89 4.34
C TYR A 55 -4.84 -14.28 3.97
N TYR A 56 -4.24 -14.96 2.99
CA TYR A 56 -4.62 -16.31 2.55
C TYR A 56 -3.66 -17.41 3.04
N ALA A 57 -2.69 -17.08 3.90
CA ALA A 57 -1.66 -18.00 4.38
C ALA A 57 -2.19 -18.93 5.50
N ASN A 58 -3.35 -19.54 5.26
CA ASN A 58 -4.03 -20.45 6.15
C ASN A 58 -4.76 -21.55 5.35
N GLY A 59 -5.12 -22.65 6.02
CA GLY A 59 -5.86 -23.75 5.41
C GLY A 59 -4.99 -24.74 4.60
N GLU A 60 -5.65 -25.72 3.99
CA GLU A 60 -5.01 -26.90 3.37
C GLU A 60 -4.07 -26.53 2.22
N GLN A 61 -4.50 -25.65 1.32
CA GLN A 61 -3.68 -25.23 0.17
C GLN A 61 -2.37 -24.55 0.61
N TRP A 62 -2.41 -23.73 1.67
CA TRP A 62 -1.21 -23.12 2.23
C TRP A 62 -0.28 -24.17 2.84
N GLU A 63 -0.81 -25.10 3.65
CA GLU A 63 -0.03 -26.16 4.30
C GLU A 63 0.67 -27.07 3.29
N GLU A 64 -0.04 -27.47 2.22
CA GLU A 64 0.53 -28.27 1.13
C GLU A 64 1.66 -27.51 0.41
N THR A 65 1.43 -26.24 0.09
CA THR A 65 2.42 -25.37 -0.57
C THR A 65 3.67 -25.22 0.31
N LYS A 66 3.48 -24.93 1.60
CA LYS A 66 4.56 -24.81 2.59
C LYS A 66 5.42 -26.07 2.66
N GLU A 67 4.82 -27.25 2.77
CA GLU A 67 5.56 -28.51 2.86
C GLU A 67 6.29 -28.87 1.56
N LYS A 68 5.67 -28.61 0.41
CA LYS A 68 6.33 -28.73 -0.90
C LYS A 68 7.58 -27.85 -0.95
N LEU A 69 7.44 -26.56 -0.69
CA LEU A 69 8.54 -25.59 -0.85
C LEU A 69 9.68 -25.81 0.15
N LYS A 70 9.38 -26.24 1.38
CA LYS A 70 10.41 -26.65 2.36
C LYS A 70 11.35 -27.74 1.82
N ASN A 71 10.87 -28.60 0.93
CA ASN A 71 11.70 -29.63 0.30
C ASN A 71 12.46 -29.10 -0.92
N GLU A 72 11.90 -28.17 -1.68
CA GLU A 72 12.60 -27.52 -2.78
C GLU A 72 13.80 -26.67 -2.30
N PHE A 73 13.65 -25.98 -1.17
CA PHE A 73 14.73 -25.19 -0.59
C PHE A 73 15.97 -25.99 -0.18
N LYS A 74 15.85 -27.30 0.04
CA LYS A 74 17.00 -28.18 0.34
C LYS A 74 17.89 -28.43 -0.89
N LYS A 75 17.38 -28.13 -2.09
CA LYS A 75 18.03 -28.44 -3.37
C LYS A 75 18.80 -27.25 -3.95
N VAL A 76 18.65 -26.06 -3.37
CA VAL A 76 19.22 -24.81 -3.89
C VAL A 76 20.42 -24.34 -3.06
N SER A 77 21.32 -23.60 -3.69
CA SER A 77 22.58 -23.16 -3.05
C SER A 77 22.76 -21.64 -2.99
N VAL A 78 22.03 -20.88 -3.81
CA VAL A 78 22.04 -19.40 -3.80
C VAL A 78 20.64 -18.84 -3.53
N TYR A 79 20.54 -17.58 -3.11
CA TYR A 79 19.26 -16.99 -2.71
C TYR A 79 18.32 -16.80 -3.90
N GLU A 80 18.86 -16.43 -5.05
CA GLU A 80 18.10 -16.14 -6.27
C GLU A 80 17.32 -17.38 -6.74
N ASP A 81 17.86 -18.59 -6.54
CA ASP A 81 17.18 -19.86 -6.82
C ASP A 81 15.93 -20.06 -5.95
N THR A 82 15.82 -19.36 -4.81
CA THR A 82 14.64 -19.43 -3.93
C THR A 82 13.51 -18.52 -4.39
N TYR A 83 13.78 -17.52 -5.25
CA TYR A 83 12.82 -16.45 -5.52
C TYR A 83 11.54 -16.95 -6.17
N LEU A 84 11.63 -17.86 -7.16
CA LEU A 84 10.45 -18.44 -7.80
C LEU A 84 9.57 -19.24 -6.83
N PHE A 85 10.19 -19.92 -5.86
CA PHE A 85 9.47 -20.64 -4.81
C PHE A 85 8.81 -19.68 -3.82
N ILE A 86 9.49 -18.60 -3.45
CA ILE A 86 8.92 -17.58 -2.57
C ILE A 86 7.77 -16.86 -3.28
N GLU A 87 7.89 -16.56 -4.58
CA GLU A 87 6.79 -15.99 -5.38
C GLU A 87 5.58 -16.93 -5.42
N GLU A 88 5.79 -18.25 -5.60
CA GLU A 88 4.70 -19.24 -5.49
C GLU A 88 4.00 -19.14 -4.12
N ALA A 89 4.77 -19.08 -3.04
CA ALA A 89 4.22 -18.92 -1.70
C ALA A 89 3.47 -17.59 -1.52
N LEU A 90 3.96 -16.49 -2.10
CA LEU A 90 3.28 -15.19 -2.03
C LEU A 90 1.95 -15.21 -2.75
N GLN A 91 1.87 -15.83 -3.93
CA GLN A 91 0.61 -15.97 -4.66
C GLN A 91 -0.41 -16.80 -3.87
N VAL A 92 0.01 -17.90 -3.23
CA VAL A 92 -0.91 -18.73 -2.42
C VAL A 92 -1.29 -18.04 -1.10
N GLY A 93 -0.30 -17.49 -0.39
CA GLY A 93 -0.50 -16.96 0.96
C GLY A 93 -1.00 -15.51 1.02
N GLY A 94 -0.83 -14.73 -0.04
CA GLY A 94 -1.25 -13.33 -0.07
C GLY A 94 -1.99 -12.90 -1.34
N GLY A 95 -2.15 -13.78 -2.33
CA GLY A 95 -2.93 -13.47 -3.53
C GLY A 95 -2.21 -12.55 -4.51
N LYS A 96 -2.98 -11.98 -5.45
CA LYS A 96 -2.43 -11.35 -6.66
C LYS A 96 -1.62 -10.07 -6.42
N HIS A 97 -1.77 -9.44 -5.25
CA HIS A 97 -1.07 -8.21 -4.88
C HIS A 97 0.19 -8.46 -4.04
N SER A 98 0.57 -9.73 -3.86
CA SER A 98 1.78 -10.14 -3.13
C SER A 98 2.88 -10.54 -4.11
N PHE A 99 4.11 -10.06 -3.90
CA PHE A 99 5.25 -10.26 -4.82
C PHE A 99 6.60 -9.92 -4.16
N LEU A 100 7.71 -10.34 -4.78
CA LEU A 100 9.06 -9.93 -4.38
C LEU A 100 9.49 -8.62 -5.03
N LEU A 101 10.13 -7.78 -4.22
CA LEU A 101 10.79 -6.55 -4.66
C LEU A 101 12.30 -6.69 -4.46
N THR A 102 12.98 -7.12 -5.52
CA THR A 102 14.45 -7.07 -5.58
C THR A 102 14.95 -5.62 -5.57
N LYS A 103 16.23 -5.42 -5.25
CA LYS A 103 16.84 -4.07 -5.28
C LYS A 103 16.74 -3.43 -6.66
N GLU A 104 17.01 -4.20 -7.72
CA GLU A 104 16.95 -3.76 -9.11
C GLU A 104 15.54 -3.34 -9.53
N ASN A 105 14.54 -4.18 -9.23
CA ASN A 105 13.14 -3.87 -9.53
C ASN A 105 12.70 -2.60 -8.82
N ARG A 106 13.06 -2.45 -7.54
CA ARG A 106 12.69 -1.27 -6.75
C ARG A 106 13.31 0.02 -7.30
N GLN A 107 14.59 0.00 -7.65
CA GLN A 107 15.25 1.15 -8.28
C GLN A 107 14.59 1.53 -9.61
N THR A 108 14.27 0.54 -10.43
CA THR A 108 13.59 0.75 -11.71
C THR A 108 12.19 1.34 -11.55
N LEU A 109 11.45 0.88 -10.54
CA LEU A 109 10.12 1.38 -10.22
C LEU A 109 10.18 2.80 -9.67
N SER A 110 11.04 3.09 -8.68
CA SER A 110 11.19 4.42 -8.09
C SER A 110 11.70 5.47 -9.09
N ALA A 111 12.53 5.07 -10.07
CA ALA A 111 12.98 5.97 -11.12
C ALA A 111 11.86 6.48 -12.05
N LYS A 112 10.65 5.88 -11.98
CA LYS A 112 9.46 6.28 -12.72
C LYS A 112 8.49 7.13 -11.91
N ASP A 113 8.80 7.45 -10.65
CA ASP A 113 7.93 8.30 -9.84
C ASP A 113 7.84 9.70 -10.46
N GLU A 114 6.61 10.13 -10.72
CA GLU A 114 6.29 11.46 -11.24
C GLU A 114 5.77 12.33 -10.09
N MET A 115 5.97 13.64 -10.20
CA MET A 115 5.33 14.59 -9.30
C MET A 115 3.91 14.89 -9.76
N PRO A 116 2.97 15.15 -8.84
CA PRO A 116 1.61 15.54 -9.19
C PRO A 116 1.63 16.88 -9.92
N SER A 117 0.60 17.10 -10.74
CA SER A 117 0.45 18.30 -11.53
C SER A 117 -0.97 18.83 -11.44
N THR A 118 -1.12 20.13 -11.66
CA THR A 118 -2.42 20.78 -11.67
C THR A 118 -2.63 21.51 -13.00
N THR A 119 -3.88 21.61 -13.43
CA THR A 119 -4.30 22.39 -14.60
C THR A 119 -5.61 23.08 -14.27
N ARG A 120 -5.71 24.36 -14.60
CA ARG A 120 -6.93 25.14 -14.39
C ARG A 120 -7.76 25.18 -15.67
N GLU A 121 -9.04 24.87 -15.55
CA GLU A 121 -10.02 24.94 -16.64
C GLU A 121 -11.21 25.79 -16.19
N GLY A 122 -11.16 27.09 -16.51
CA GLY A 122 -12.13 28.07 -16.01
C GLY A 122 -12.15 28.15 -14.48
N ASP A 123 -13.29 27.80 -13.89
CA ASP A 123 -13.52 27.77 -12.44
C ASP A 123 -13.18 26.39 -11.83
N LEU A 124 -12.64 25.45 -12.59
CA LEU A 124 -12.26 24.12 -12.13
C LEU A 124 -10.75 23.97 -11.98
N LEU A 125 -10.33 23.15 -11.01
CA LEU A 125 -8.95 22.72 -10.85
C LEU A 125 -8.83 21.21 -11.05
N ILE A 126 -8.07 20.80 -12.06
CA ILE A 126 -7.75 19.41 -12.35
C ILE A 126 -6.42 19.09 -11.66
N ILE A 127 -6.40 18.04 -10.86
CA ILE A 127 -5.25 17.60 -10.07
C ILE A 127 -4.95 16.16 -10.48
N LYS A 128 -3.84 15.95 -11.20
CA LYS A 128 -3.36 14.63 -11.55
C LYS A 128 -2.46 14.09 -10.46
N LEU A 129 -2.84 12.96 -9.88
CA LEU A 129 -2.05 12.25 -8.88
C LEU A 129 -1.41 11.01 -9.52
N PRO A 130 -0.12 11.02 -9.86
CA PRO A 130 0.58 9.83 -10.34
C PRO A 130 0.93 8.88 -9.18
N GLN A 131 1.43 7.69 -9.54
CA GLN A 131 2.07 6.74 -8.63
C GLN A 131 3.17 7.42 -7.80
N HIS A 132 3.35 6.99 -6.55
CA HIS A 132 4.37 7.54 -5.65
C HIS A 132 4.93 6.47 -4.70
N LEU A 133 6.10 5.92 -5.00
CA LEU A 133 6.68 4.80 -4.27
C LEU A 133 7.62 5.23 -3.14
N ASP A 134 8.31 6.38 -3.27
CA ASP A 134 9.35 6.80 -2.32
C ASP A 134 8.93 7.94 -1.38
N ALA A 135 7.93 7.67 -0.52
CA ALA A 135 7.44 8.66 0.44
C ALA A 135 8.53 9.20 1.39
N ALA A 136 9.53 8.38 1.73
CA ALA A 136 10.63 8.79 2.58
C ALA A 136 11.51 9.86 1.92
N ALA A 137 11.70 9.79 0.60
CA ALA A 137 12.49 10.77 -0.15
C ALA A 137 11.71 12.06 -0.46
N ASN A 138 10.49 11.94 -1.00
CA ASN A 138 9.78 13.08 -1.57
C ASN A 138 8.27 13.16 -1.25
N GLY A 139 7.75 12.38 -0.30
CA GLY A 139 6.32 12.41 0.06
C GLY A 139 5.83 13.77 0.55
N LYS A 140 6.64 14.50 1.31
CA LYS A 140 6.31 15.88 1.69
C LYS A 140 6.20 16.81 0.47
N GLN A 141 7.14 16.70 -0.46
CA GLN A 141 7.13 17.50 -1.68
C GLN A 141 5.90 17.17 -2.54
N TYR A 142 5.54 15.89 -2.65
CA TYR A 142 4.37 15.42 -3.38
C TYR A 142 3.11 16.14 -2.92
N ALA A 143 2.86 16.14 -1.60
CA ALA A 143 1.68 16.80 -1.04
C ALA A 143 1.77 18.33 -1.10
N ASP A 144 2.93 18.92 -0.78
CA ASP A 144 3.12 20.38 -0.82
C ASP A 144 2.87 20.95 -2.24
N THR A 145 3.26 20.22 -3.30
CA THR A 145 2.99 20.61 -4.70
C THR A 145 1.50 20.81 -4.95
N VAL A 146 0.66 19.86 -4.53
CA VAL A 146 -0.79 19.96 -4.75
C VAL A 146 -1.42 20.99 -3.81
N LEU A 147 -1.08 20.96 -2.52
CA LEU A 147 -1.65 21.84 -1.51
C LEU A 147 -1.37 23.32 -1.81
N GLN A 148 -0.18 23.64 -2.31
CA GLN A 148 0.17 25.00 -2.70
C GLN A 148 -0.66 25.48 -3.90
N GLU A 149 -0.89 24.60 -4.87
CA GLU A 149 -1.72 24.91 -6.04
C GLU A 149 -3.18 25.11 -5.68
N ILE A 150 -3.74 24.27 -4.80
CA ILE A 150 -5.10 24.46 -4.28
C ILE A 150 -5.19 25.81 -3.53
N LYS A 151 -4.22 26.12 -2.67
CA LYS A 151 -4.18 27.38 -1.92
C LYS A 151 -4.07 28.62 -2.80
N ASN A 152 -3.44 28.52 -3.96
CA ASN A 152 -3.37 29.60 -4.95
C ASN A 152 -4.68 29.74 -5.75
N ASN A 153 -5.56 28.74 -5.70
CA ASN A 153 -6.79 28.66 -6.48
C ASN A 153 -8.03 28.48 -5.59
N MET A 154 -8.07 29.12 -4.42
CA MET A 154 -9.19 29.02 -3.46
C MET A 154 -10.55 29.50 -4.01
N ASN A 155 -10.58 30.14 -5.17
CA ASN A 155 -11.80 30.65 -5.82
C ASN A 155 -12.44 29.68 -6.83
N ILE A 156 -11.96 28.43 -6.89
CA ILE A 156 -12.55 27.40 -7.74
C ILE A 156 -13.97 27.05 -7.29
N LYS A 157 -14.79 26.56 -8.22
CA LYS A 157 -16.14 26.08 -7.97
C LYS A 157 -16.26 24.55 -7.97
N GLY A 158 -15.19 23.86 -8.33
CA GLY A 158 -15.13 22.40 -8.35
C GLY A 158 -13.71 21.91 -8.61
N ALA A 159 -13.45 20.66 -8.26
CA ALA A 159 -12.17 20.01 -8.48
C ALA A 159 -12.33 18.68 -9.21
N ILE A 160 -11.30 18.30 -9.97
CA ILE A 160 -11.20 16.99 -10.61
C ILE A 160 -9.92 16.33 -10.09
N ILE A 161 -10.04 15.19 -9.42
CA ILE A 161 -8.92 14.36 -8.99
C ILE A 161 -8.73 13.26 -10.03
N ASP A 162 -7.67 13.35 -10.82
CA ASP A 162 -7.36 12.39 -11.87
C ASP A 162 -6.41 11.31 -11.35
N LEU A 163 -6.96 10.11 -11.12
CA LEU A 163 -6.26 8.90 -10.67
C LEU A 163 -5.97 7.92 -11.82
N ARG A 164 -6.28 8.30 -13.06
CA ARG A 164 -6.04 7.44 -14.23
C ARG A 164 -4.55 7.16 -14.38
N GLY A 165 -4.18 5.90 -14.56
CA GLY A 165 -2.79 5.46 -14.59
C GLY A 165 -2.08 5.46 -13.24
N ASN A 166 -2.74 5.80 -12.12
CA ASN A 166 -2.14 5.75 -10.80
C ASN A 166 -2.13 4.33 -10.25
N ARG A 167 -0.97 3.69 -10.28
CA ARG A 167 -0.77 2.29 -9.86
C ARG A 167 -0.41 2.14 -8.37
N GLY A 168 -0.52 3.21 -7.59
CA GLY A 168 -0.35 3.19 -6.14
C GLY A 168 1.02 3.62 -5.63
N GLY A 169 1.56 2.87 -4.66
CA GLY A 169 2.69 3.28 -3.83
C GLY A 169 2.23 3.66 -2.43
N ASP A 170 2.68 4.80 -1.91
CA ASP A 170 2.31 5.27 -0.57
C ASP A 170 1.12 6.22 -0.63
N MET A 171 -0.02 5.80 -0.07
CA MET A 171 -1.24 6.61 0.00
C MET A 171 -1.15 7.80 0.96
N GLY A 172 -0.23 7.81 1.92
CA GLY A 172 -0.15 8.85 2.95
C GLY A 172 0.04 10.25 2.35
N PRO A 173 1.07 10.46 1.51
CA PRO A 173 1.23 11.68 0.72
C PRO A 173 0.06 11.97 -0.21
N MET A 174 -0.53 10.96 -0.85
CA MET A 174 -1.63 11.15 -1.81
C MET A 174 -2.90 11.66 -1.13
N ILE A 175 -3.34 11.02 -0.04
CA ILE A 175 -4.49 11.46 0.77
C ILE A 175 -4.22 12.84 1.36
N THR A 176 -3.01 13.09 1.84
CA THR A 176 -2.63 14.40 2.38
C THR A 176 -2.71 15.50 1.30
N ALA A 177 -2.30 15.21 0.07
CA ALA A 177 -2.33 16.15 -1.07
C ALA A 177 -3.76 16.64 -1.40
N VAL A 178 -4.76 15.78 -1.25
CA VAL A 178 -6.18 16.08 -1.54
C VAL A 178 -7.01 16.33 -0.29
N SER A 179 -6.38 16.40 0.88
CA SER A 179 -7.05 16.62 2.16
C SER A 179 -7.95 17.87 2.26
N PRO A 180 -7.79 18.95 1.46
CA PRO A 180 -8.76 20.04 1.44
C PRO A 180 -10.15 19.66 0.96
N PHE A 181 -10.29 18.55 0.22
CA PHE A 181 -11.54 18.08 -0.40
C PHE A 181 -12.21 16.91 0.34
N LEU A 182 -11.58 16.42 1.40
CA LEU A 182 -12.06 15.29 2.20
C LEU A 182 -12.54 15.82 3.54
N GLU A 183 -13.64 15.29 4.09
CA GLU A 183 -14.00 15.57 5.48
C GLU A 183 -12.99 14.97 6.47
N ASP A 184 -12.79 15.62 7.61
CA ASP A 184 -12.01 15.04 8.71
C ASP A 184 -12.83 13.92 9.38
N GLY A 185 -12.13 12.87 9.85
CA GLY A 185 -12.74 11.67 10.40
C GLY A 185 -12.39 10.42 9.59
N ASP A 186 -13.18 9.37 9.79
CA ASP A 186 -12.96 8.07 9.16
C ASP A 186 -13.19 8.17 7.65
N LEU A 187 -12.24 7.67 6.86
CA LEU A 187 -12.33 7.64 5.40
C LEU A 187 -12.84 6.27 4.92
N TYR A 188 -12.21 5.20 5.41
CA TYR A 188 -12.56 3.81 5.16
C TYR A 188 -11.85 2.91 6.19
N HIS A 189 -12.14 1.61 6.17
CA HIS A 189 -11.53 0.59 7.00
C HIS A 189 -10.66 -0.35 6.16
N LEU A 190 -9.71 -1.00 6.81
CA LEU A 190 -8.95 -2.13 6.31
C LEU A 190 -9.40 -3.36 7.10
N GLU A 191 -9.98 -4.34 6.42
CA GLU A 191 -10.36 -5.62 6.99
C GLU A 191 -9.13 -6.53 7.06
N TYR A 192 -8.57 -6.69 8.25
CA TYR A 192 -7.63 -7.77 8.56
C TYR A 192 -8.42 -9.02 8.99
N LEU A 193 -7.78 -10.19 8.95
CA LEU A 193 -8.42 -11.45 9.37
C LEU A 193 -8.98 -11.42 10.81
N ASP A 194 -8.33 -10.68 11.71
CA ASP A 194 -8.64 -10.67 13.14
C ASP A 194 -9.29 -9.36 13.63
N ARG A 195 -9.30 -8.30 12.81
CA ARG A 195 -9.82 -6.97 13.18
C ARG A 195 -10.04 -6.06 11.98
N ASP A 196 -10.86 -5.04 12.19
CA ASP A 196 -10.88 -3.87 11.30
C ASP A 196 -9.89 -2.81 11.81
N TRP A 197 -9.27 -2.11 10.87
CA TRP A 197 -8.38 -0.99 11.13
C TRP A 197 -8.82 0.25 10.35
N THR A 198 -8.99 1.38 11.02
CA THR A 198 -9.51 2.58 10.38
C THR A 198 -8.39 3.43 9.76
N VAL A 199 -8.59 3.84 8.51
CA VAL A 199 -7.87 4.94 7.88
C VAL A 199 -8.71 6.20 8.01
N LYS A 200 -8.12 7.27 8.55
CA LYS A 200 -8.82 8.52 8.85
C LYS A 200 -8.00 9.73 8.44
N LEU A 201 -8.69 10.84 8.25
CA LEU A 201 -8.08 12.16 8.05
C LEU A 201 -8.20 12.98 9.32
N GLU A 202 -7.08 13.52 9.81
CA GLU A 202 -7.08 14.44 10.95
C GLU A 202 -6.19 15.64 10.66
N ASN A 203 -6.77 16.84 10.68
CA ASN A 203 -6.04 18.09 10.46
C ASN A 203 -5.14 18.05 9.20
N GLY A 204 -5.70 17.58 8.09
CA GLY A 204 -5.01 17.48 6.80
C GLY A 204 -3.96 16.37 6.72
N LYS A 205 -3.95 15.39 7.64
CA LYS A 205 -3.01 14.26 7.63
C LYS A 205 -3.73 12.93 7.54
N SER A 206 -3.24 12.04 6.68
CA SER A 206 -3.62 10.63 6.70
C SER A 206 -3.10 9.96 7.97
N ILE A 207 -4.00 9.30 8.71
CA ILE A 207 -3.71 8.53 9.92
C ILE A 207 -4.21 7.10 9.74
N GLY A 208 -3.42 6.13 10.22
CA GLY A 208 -3.76 4.71 10.11
C GLY A 208 -3.47 4.13 8.73
N GLY A 209 -2.84 4.89 7.83
CA GLY A 209 -2.59 4.46 6.47
C GLY A 209 -1.54 5.29 5.74
N GLY A 210 -0.58 4.60 5.11
CA GLY A 210 0.57 5.21 4.43
C GLY A 210 1.54 5.91 5.39
N THR A 211 2.59 6.51 4.83
CA THR A 211 3.53 7.33 5.59
C THR A 211 2.86 8.65 5.98
N GLN A 212 2.71 8.87 7.29
CA GLN A 212 2.24 10.15 7.79
C GLN A 212 3.31 11.23 7.53
N ILE A 213 2.93 12.24 6.75
CA ILE A 213 3.80 13.38 6.42
C ILE A 213 3.40 14.65 7.16
N THR A 214 4.35 15.57 7.32
CA THR A 214 4.09 16.93 7.81
C THR A 214 4.43 17.92 6.70
N THR A 215 3.43 18.68 6.25
CA THR A 215 3.51 19.65 5.17
C THR A 215 3.93 21.03 5.70
N ASN A 216 4.35 21.93 4.81
CA ASN A 216 4.60 23.34 5.17
C ASN A 216 3.34 24.20 5.12
N ILE A 217 2.23 23.61 4.66
CA ILE A 217 0.98 24.30 4.43
C ILE A 217 0.05 24.05 5.62
N THR A 218 -0.38 25.11 6.29
CA THR A 218 -1.42 25.01 7.32
C THR A 218 -2.68 24.36 6.72
N PRO A 219 -3.26 23.33 7.36
CA PRO A 219 -4.46 22.67 6.85
C PRO A 219 -5.62 23.65 6.59
N PHE A 220 -6.39 23.39 5.55
CA PHE A 220 -7.58 24.14 5.16
C PHE A 220 -8.54 23.21 4.42
N LYS A 221 -9.81 23.64 4.28
CA LYS A 221 -10.86 22.89 3.57
C LYS A 221 -11.47 23.75 2.46
N LEU A 222 -11.98 23.08 1.43
CA LEU A 222 -12.77 23.66 0.36
C LEU A 222 -14.08 22.89 0.24
N ASP A 223 -15.18 23.59 0.44
CA ASP A 223 -16.53 23.06 0.26
C ASP A 223 -16.97 23.28 -1.21
N VAL A 224 -16.51 22.38 -2.08
CA VAL A 224 -16.81 22.37 -3.52
C VAL A 224 -17.05 20.92 -3.98
N PRO A 225 -17.87 20.70 -5.03
CA PRO A 225 -18.01 19.37 -5.61
C PRO A 225 -16.71 18.86 -6.22
N VAL A 226 -16.49 17.55 -6.12
CA VAL A 226 -15.25 16.88 -6.54
C VAL A 226 -15.58 15.73 -7.48
N ALA A 227 -15.05 15.76 -8.69
CA ALA A 227 -15.07 14.61 -9.58
C ALA A 227 -13.78 13.80 -9.40
N VAL A 228 -13.87 12.46 -9.38
CA VAL A 228 -12.70 11.58 -9.32
C VAL A 228 -12.67 10.74 -10.59
N LEU A 229 -11.59 10.81 -11.36
CA LEU A 229 -11.44 10.06 -12.60
C LEU A 229 -10.61 8.80 -12.35
N ILE A 230 -11.12 7.66 -12.78
CA ILE A 230 -10.45 6.36 -12.66
C ILE A 230 -10.41 5.60 -13.98
N ASP A 231 -9.43 4.71 -14.12
CA ASP A 231 -9.31 3.77 -15.23
C ASP A 231 -8.86 2.39 -14.75
N ASP A 232 -8.70 1.45 -15.69
CA ASP A 232 -8.24 0.09 -15.45
C ASP A 232 -6.80 -0.01 -14.93
N GLN A 233 -6.08 1.12 -14.87
CA GLN A 233 -4.75 1.23 -14.28
C GLN A 233 -4.77 1.90 -12.90
N THR A 234 -5.89 2.47 -12.45
CA THR A 234 -6.05 2.90 -11.07
C THR A 234 -5.98 1.68 -10.15
N ALA A 235 -4.92 1.55 -9.36
CA ALA A 235 -4.62 0.35 -8.58
C ALA A 235 -4.07 0.67 -7.19
N SER A 236 -4.20 -0.26 -6.24
CA SER A 236 -3.45 -0.22 -4.98
C SER A 236 -3.73 1.08 -4.21
N SER A 237 -2.71 1.85 -3.83
CA SER A 237 -2.90 3.15 -3.18
C SER A 237 -3.69 4.17 -4.03
N GLY A 238 -3.77 4.02 -5.35
CA GLY A 238 -4.71 4.78 -6.19
C GLY A 238 -6.16 4.43 -5.87
N GLU A 239 -6.47 3.16 -5.66
CA GLU A 239 -7.78 2.70 -5.18
C GLU A 239 -8.03 3.09 -3.71
N ALA A 240 -6.99 3.21 -2.89
CA ALA A 240 -7.12 3.73 -1.53
C ALA A 240 -7.55 5.21 -1.50
N VAL A 241 -7.05 6.04 -2.43
CA VAL A 241 -7.51 7.42 -2.60
C VAL A 241 -8.94 7.45 -3.13
N LEU A 242 -9.28 6.58 -4.09
CA LEU A 242 -10.67 6.39 -4.55
C LEU A 242 -11.61 6.07 -3.39
N MET A 243 -11.26 5.12 -2.52
CA MET A 243 -12.06 4.75 -1.35
C MET A 243 -12.29 5.92 -0.40
N ALA A 244 -11.30 6.77 -0.19
CA ALA A 244 -11.43 7.97 0.64
C ALA A 244 -12.49 8.95 0.11
N PHE A 245 -12.71 8.98 -1.21
CA PHE A 245 -13.73 9.82 -1.84
C PHE A 245 -15.10 9.17 -1.94
N MET A 246 -15.20 7.84 -2.06
CA MET A 246 -16.50 7.14 -2.15
C MET A 246 -17.41 7.41 -0.93
N GLY A 247 -16.83 7.68 0.23
CA GLY A 247 -17.57 8.04 1.45
C GLY A 247 -18.00 9.51 1.54
N GLN A 248 -17.61 10.37 0.58
CA GLN A 248 -17.78 11.82 0.68
C GLN A 248 -19.07 12.28 -0.01
N PRO A 249 -19.89 13.13 0.64
CA PRO A 249 -21.18 13.57 0.09
C PRO A 249 -21.07 14.46 -1.16
N HIS A 250 -19.92 15.10 -1.36
CA HIS A 250 -19.67 16.02 -2.47
C HIS A 250 -18.79 15.44 -3.58
N ALA A 251 -18.51 14.13 -3.53
CA ALA A 251 -17.69 13.45 -4.51
C ALA A 251 -18.53 12.61 -5.48
N LYS A 252 -18.07 12.51 -6.73
CA LYS A 252 -18.61 11.58 -7.72
C LYS A 252 -17.51 11.02 -8.61
N THR A 253 -17.56 9.72 -8.90
CA THR A 253 -16.52 9.01 -9.65
C THR A 253 -16.92 8.76 -11.10
N PHE A 254 -15.96 8.85 -12.02
CA PHE A 254 -16.17 8.76 -13.47
C PHE A 254 -15.07 7.93 -14.14
N GLY A 255 -15.43 7.15 -15.15
CA GLY A 255 -14.45 6.47 -16.03
C GLY A 255 -14.69 4.98 -16.17
N GLN A 256 -13.66 4.17 -15.96
CA GLN A 256 -13.72 2.71 -16.11
C GLN A 256 -13.48 2.01 -14.76
N PRO A 257 -13.86 0.73 -14.62
CA PRO A 257 -13.51 -0.05 -13.43
C PRO A 257 -12.02 -0.01 -13.13
N SER A 258 -11.65 0.06 -11.85
CA SER A 258 -10.25 0.06 -11.41
C SER A 258 -9.55 -1.30 -11.62
N ALA A 259 -8.25 -1.38 -11.34
CA ALA A 259 -7.46 -2.61 -11.52
C ALA A 259 -7.84 -3.74 -10.55
N GLY A 260 -8.53 -3.42 -9.45
CA GLY A 260 -9.01 -4.39 -8.45
C GLY A 260 -7.92 -4.84 -7.48
N TYR A 261 -7.05 -3.94 -7.05
CA TYR A 261 -5.99 -4.15 -6.06
C TYR A 261 -6.29 -3.39 -4.78
N ALA A 262 -7.56 -3.34 -4.38
CA ALA A 262 -8.07 -2.62 -3.21
C ALA A 262 -7.68 -3.33 -1.89
N SER A 263 -6.38 -3.57 -1.70
CA SER A 263 -5.82 -4.26 -0.55
C SER A 263 -4.65 -3.51 0.06
N ALA A 264 -4.42 -3.74 1.35
CA ALA A 264 -3.28 -3.21 2.07
C ALA A 264 -2.20 -4.28 2.19
N ASN A 265 -0.97 -3.85 1.92
CA ASN A 265 0.20 -4.69 1.97
C ASN A 265 1.17 -4.20 3.04
N ILE A 266 1.96 -5.11 3.59
CA ILE A 266 3.17 -4.76 4.32
C ILE A 266 4.39 -5.18 3.53
N THR A 267 5.51 -4.53 3.84
CA THR A 267 6.80 -4.80 3.21
C THR A 267 7.78 -5.32 4.24
N LEU A 268 8.29 -6.54 4.06
CA LEU A 268 9.18 -7.22 5.01
C LEU A 268 10.56 -7.44 4.37
N PRO A 269 11.67 -6.99 4.99
CA PRO A 269 13.00 -7.19 4.44
C PRO A 269 13.52 -8.61 4.64
N LEU A 270 14.13 -9.18 3.61
CA LEU A 270 14.95 -10.39 3.66
C LEU A 270 16.44 -10.04 3.84
N TYR A 271 17.27 -11.06 4.11
CA TYR A 271 18.70 -10.89 4.45
C TYR A 271 19.49 -10.09 3.41
N ASP A 272 19.26 -10.34 2.14
CA ASP A 272 19.96 -9.73 0.99
C ASP A 272 19.42 -8.33 0.64
N GLY A 273 18.35 -7.89 1.30
CA GLY A 273 17.67 -6.62 1.06
C GLY A 273 16.58 -6.68 -0.01
N THR A 274 16.30 -7.87 -0.57
CA THR A 274 15.02 -8.14 -1.26
C THR A 274 13.88 -7.97 -0.26
N LEU A 275 12.73 -7.50 -0.71
CA LEU A 275 11.55 -7.34 0.14
C LEU A 275 10.46 -8.30 -0.29
N ILE A 276 9.76 -8.84 0.69
CA ILE A 276 8.44 -9.42 0.52
C ILE A 276 7.42 -8.29 0.58
N ASN A 277 6.62 -8.12 -0.47
CA ASN A 277 5.37 -7.38 -0.41
C ASN A 277 4.24 -8.41 -0.23
N ILE A 278 3.53 -8.35 0.90
CA ILE A 278 2.50 -9.34 1.25
C ILE A 278 1.21 -8.61 1.62
N THR A 279 0.10 -9.05 1.03
CA THR A 279 -1.25 -8.57 1.34
C THR A 279 -1.70 -9.09 2.69
N VAL A 280 -2.17 -8.17 3.54
CA VAL A 280 -2.55 -8.43 4.93
C VAL A 280 -3.98 -8.02 5.25
N ALA A 281 -4.60 -7.19 4.41
CA ALA A 281 -5.95 -6.70 4.60
C ALA A 281 -6.57 -6.21 3.29
N TYR A 282 -7.89 -6.02 3.30
CA TYR A 282 -8.67 -5.51 2.17
C TYR A 282 -9.41 -4.23 2.51
N ASN A 283 -9.61 -3.35 1.53
CA ASN A 283 -10.34 -2.10 1.72
C ASN A 283 -11.81 -2.41 2.00
N LYS A 284 -12.35 -1.74 3.00
CA LYS A 284 -13.73 -1.86 3.45
C LYS A 284 -14.32 -0.47 3.63
N THR A 285 -15.41 -0.18 2.96
CA THR A 285 -16.09 1.12 3.07
C THR A 285 -16.70 1.31 4.46
N LEU A 286 -17.05 2.55 4.81
CA LEU A 286 -17.70 2.87 6.10
C LEU A 286 -19.07 2.20 6.28
N ASN A 287 -19.74 1.80 5.18
CA ASN A 287 -20.99 1.04 5.23
C ASN A 287 -20.78 -0.48 5.32
N GLY A 288 -19.53 -0.97 5.29
CA GLY A 288 -19.16 -2.36 5.50
C GLY A 288 -18.97 -3.21 4.24
N GLU A 289 -19.01 -2.63 3.04
CA GLU A 289 -18.67 -3.34 1.81
C GLU A 289 -17.16 -3.57 1.70
N VAL A 290 -16.75 -4.81 1.48
CA VAL A 290 -15.33 -5.21 1.37
C VAL A 290 -14.98 -5.43 -0.09
N PHE A 291 -13.89 -4.81 -0.53
CA PHE A 291 -13.35 -4.91 -1.87
C PHE A 291 -12.12 -5.83 -1.83
N TYR A 292 -12.30 -7.05 -2.33
CA TYR A 292 -11.21 -8.01 -2.46
C TYR A 292 -10.37 -7.73 -3.73
N ASP A 293 -9.98 -8.78 -4.45
CA ASP A 293 -9.25 -8.71 -5.71
C ASP A 293 -10.14 -8.29 -6.92
N THR A 294 -11.16 -7.47 -6.68
CA THR A 294 -12.18 -7.06 -7.66
C THR A 294 -12.12 -5.57 -7.97
N PRO A 295 -12.29 -5.16 -9.23
CA PRO A 295 -12.42 -3.75 -9.61
C PRO A 295 -13.47 -2.99 -8.82
N VAL A 296 -13.16 -1.75 -8.48
CA VAL A 296 -14.10 -0.74 -7.98
C VAL A 296 -14.76 -0.09 -9.20
N LEU A 297 -16.10 -0.06 -9.20
CA LEU A 297 -16.86 0.56 -10.28
C LEU A 297 -17.03 2.07 -10.02
N PRO A 298 -16.92 2.92 -11.05
CA PRO A 298 -17.28 4.34 -10.92
C PRO A 298 -18.80 4.51 -10.85
N ASP A 299 -19.25 5.61 -10.26
CA ASP A 299 -20.65 6.04 -10.24
C ASP A 299 -21.18 6.30 -11.66
N VAL A 300 -20.30 6.76 -12.55
CA VAL A 300 -20.58 7.01 -13.96
C VAL A 300 -19.53 6.29 -14.81
N GLN A 301 -19.91 5.14 -15.36
CA GLN A 301 -19.05 4.42 -16.30
C GLN A 301 -19.11 5.07 -17.70
N THR A 302 -17.94 5.45 -18.23
CA THR A 302 -17.83 6.20 -19.49
C THR A 302 -16.42 6.17 -20.09
N ASP A 303 -16.34 6.24 -21.42
CA ASP A 303 -15.08 6.39 -22.16
C ASP A 303 -14.63 7.87 -22.24
N HIS A 304 -15.47 8.81 -21.79
CA HIS A 304 -15.22 10.25 -21.79
C HIS A 304 -15.30 10.85 -20.37
N PRO A 305 -14.50 10.37 -19.41
CA PRO A 305 -14.65 10.74 -17.99
C PRO A 305 -14.44 12.23 -17.72
N LEU A 306 -13.45 12.86 -18.36
CA LEU A 306 -13.15 14.28 -18.14
C LEU A 306 -14.31 15.18 -18.60
N GLU A 307 -14.84 14.94 -19.79
CA GLU A 307 -15.95 15.71 -20.37
C GLU A 307 -17.19 15.61 -19.47
N GLN A 308 -17.55 14.39 -19.04
CA GLN A 308 -18.71 14.20 -18.17
C GLN A 308 -18.52 14.74 -16.75
N ALA A 309 -17.30 14.68 -16.22
CA ALA A 309 -16.97 15.30 -14.95
C ALA A 309 -17.14 16.83 -15.01
N ILE A 310 -16.64 17.47 -16.08
CA ILE A 310 -16.81 18.92 -16.29
C ILE A 310 -18.30 19.27 -16.44
N GLU A 311 -19.06 18.50 -17.23
CA GLU A 311 -20.51 18.70 -17.35
C GLU A 311 -21.25 18.56 -16.01
N TRP A 312 -20.83 17.63 -15.15
CA TRP A 312 -21.43 17.45 -13.83
C TRP A 312 -21.09 18.61 -12.88
N LEU A 313 -19.85 19.09 -12.90
CA LEU A 313 -19.37 20.19 -12.04
C LEU A 313 -19.90 21.57 -12.44
N THR A 314 -20.40 21.72 -13.66
CA THR A 314 -20.86 23.02 -14.21
C THR A 314 -22.38 23.16 -14.30
N LYS A 315 -23.12 22.13 -13.90
CA LYS A 315 -24.59 22.16 -13.76
C LYS A 315 -25.03 22.88 -12.49
#